data_AF-A0A5M4FB11-F1
#
_entry.id   AF-A0A5M4FB11-F1
#
_cell.length_a   1.000
_cell.length_b   1.000
_cell.length_c   1.000
_cell.angle_alpha   90.00
_cell.angle_beta   90.00
_cell.angle_gamma   90.00
#
_symmetry.space_group_name_H-M   'P 1'
#
loop_
_entity.id
_entity.type
_entity.pdbx_description
1 polymer ?
#
loop_
_entity_poly.entity_id
_entity_poly.type
_entity_poly.pdbx_seq_one_letter_code
_entity_poly.pdbx_strand_id
1 'polypeptide(L)'
;MSTAAQAGNAHFIASQTSASQSGTTLTVKFKEAGLESGSQETVQVSGHLDATYSCVNGGNKVPSDPKKTTVSGDFQQSGTFTAGKNGNLVGSLSVTGPAASTVLDCPPGQKATLVAAVWSSISIDDLTSGAHLDL
;
A
#
# COMPACT_ATOMS: atom_id res chain seq x y z
N MET A 1 14.08 20.19 -6.28
CA MET A 1 13.17 20.12 -7.44
C MET A 1 13.78 19.12 -8.40
N SER A 2 13.23 17.91 -8.50
CA SER A 2 13.70 16.90 -9.47
C SER A 2 13.12 17.24 -10.83
N THR A 3 13.99 17.42 -11.81
CA THR A 3 13.64 17.48 -13.22
C THR A 3 13.26 16.07 -13.67
N ALA A 4 11.97 15.83 -13.91
CA ALA A 4 11.51 14.60 -14.55
C ALA A 4 12.21 14.47 -15.91
N ALA A 5 12.96 13.38 -16.09
CA ALA A 5 13.48 13.04 -17.41
C ALA A 5 12.26 12.68 -18.28
N GLN A 6 12.15 13.27 -19.47
CA GLN A 6 11.05 13.03 -20.39
C GLN A 6 11.18 11.60 -20.98
N ALA A 7 10.83 10.59 -20.19
CA ALA A 7 10.79 9.20 -20.62
C ALA A 7 9.70 9.06 -21.71
N GLY A 8 10.09 8.50 -22.86
CA GLY A 8 9.44 8.73 -24.15
C GLY A 8 7.98 8.28 -24.31
N ASN A 9 7.37 7.66 -23.30
CA ASN A 9 5.93 7.42 -23.11
C ASN A 9 5.75 6.51 -21.87
N ALA A 10 6.29 6.91 -20.71
CA ALA A 10 6.22 6.10 -19.50
C ALA A 10 4.77 5.97 -19.02
N HIS A 11 4.30 4.73 -18.82
CA HIS A 11 2.95 4.47 -18.32
C HIS A 11 2.83 3.09 -17.68
N PHE A 12 1.96 2.96 -16.67
CA PHE A 12 1.59 1.68 -16.11
C PHE A 12 0.66 0.90 -17.05
N ILE A 13 0.90 -0.39 -17.19
CA ILE A 13 0.05 -1.30 -17.96
C ILE A 13 -1.10 -1.76 -17.07
N ALA A 14 -2.24 -1.07 -17.13
CA ALA A 14 -3.39 -1.32 -16.25
C ALA A 14 -3.83 -2.80 -16.18
N SER A 15 -3.83 -3.53 -17.31
CA SER A 15 -4.19 -4.95 -17.34
C SER A 15 -3.16 -5.89 -16.67
N GLN A 16 -1.98 -5.36 -16.32
CA GLN A 16 -0.91 -6.08 -15.62
C GLN A 16 -0.57 -5.41 -14.27
N THR A 17 -1.40 -4.47 -13.83
CA THR A 17 -1.32 -3.83 -12.52
C THR A 17 -2.53 -4.26 -11.70
N SER A 18 -2.30 -4.67 -10.46
CA SER A 18 -3.35 -5.18 -9.58
C SER A 18 -3.04 -4.87 -8.12
N ALA A 19 -4.08 -4.47 -7.39
CA ALA A 19 -4.05 -4.35 -5.94
C ALA A 19 -4.62 -5.62 -5.28
N SER A 20 -4.05 -6.01 -4.14
CA SER A 20 -4.56 -7.08 -3.30
C SER A 20 -4.32 -6.73 -1.83
N GLN A 21 -5.24 -7.13 -0.95
CA GLN A 21 -5.17 -6.84 0.47
C GLN A 21 -5.06 -8.13 1.29
N SER A 22 -4.24 -8.10 2.34
CA SER A 22 -4.21 -9.10 3.40
C SER A 22 -4.07 -8.41 4.75
N GLY A 23 -5.12 -8.46 5.58
CA GLY A 23 -5.17 -7.67 6.82
C GLY A 23 -5.10 -6.17 6.51
N THR A 24 -4.15 -5.46 7.11
CA THR A 24 -3.87 -4.04 6.85
C THR A 24 -2.76 -3.82 5.83
N THR A 25 -2.26 -4.88 5.19
CA THR A 25 -1.26 -4.76 4.13
C THR A 25 -1.94 -4.74 2.77
N LEU A 26 -1.69 -3.66 2.03
CA LEU A 26 -2.02 -3.51 0.61
C LEU A 26 -0.77 -3.84 -0.21
N THR A 27 -0.85 -4.84 -1.08
CA THR A 27 0.20 -5.18 -2.03
C THR A 27 -0.26 -4.84 -3.44
N VAL A 28 0.49 -3.96 -4.09
CA VAL A 28 0.33 -3.64 -5.51
C VAL A 28 1.41 -4.35 -6.29
N LYS A 29 1.00 -5.12 -7.30
CA LYS A 29 1.87 -5.65 -8.34
C LYS A 29 1.65 -4.81 -9.57
N PHE A 30 2.72 -4.46 -10.27
CA PHE A 30 2.64 -3.51 -11.36
C PHE A 30 3.61 -3.84 -12.47
N LYS A 31 3.27 -3.34 -13.65
CA LYS A 31 4.18 -3.24 -14.78
C LYS A 31 4.11 -1.83 -15.34
N GLU A 32 5.28 -1.28 -15.61
CA GLU A 32 5.47 -0.02 -16.31
C GLU A 32 6.26 -0.26 -17.61
N ALA A 33 5.94 0.51 -18.64
CA ALA A 33 6.58 0.45 -19.94
C ALA A 33 6.89 1.86 -20.44
N GLY A 34 7.76 1.95 -21.45
CA GLY A 34 8.13 3.24 -22.06
C GLY A 34 9.27 3.96 -21.33
N LEU A 35 10.03 3.23 -20.51
CA LEU A 35 11.18 3.71 -19.76
C LEU A 35 12.47 3.60 -20.59
N GLU A 36 13.49 4.37 -20.19
CA GLU A 36 14.84 4.20 -20.73
C GLU A 36 15.46 2.89 -20.23
N SER A 37 16.24 2.20 -21.07
CA SER A 37 16.88 0.95 -20.67
C SER A 37 17.88 1.19 -19.52
N GLY A 38 17.67 0.54 -18.38
CA GLY A 38 18.57 0.61 -17.23
C GLY A 38 18.40 1.85 -16.36
N SER A 39 17.38 2.68 -16.62
CA SER A 39 17.05 3.80 -15.75
C SER A 39 16.56 3.33 -14.37
N GLN A 40 16.74 4.18 -13.35
CA GLN A 40 16.27 3.92 -12.00
C GLN A 40 14.98 4.72 -11.75
N GLU A 41 13.88 4.00 -11.58
CA GLU A 41 12.57 4.58 -11.32
C GLU A 41 12.23 4.49 -9.83
N THR A 42 11.68 5.57 -9.29
CA THR A 42 11.22 5.62 -7.90
C THR A 42 9.71 5.50 -7.89
N VAL A 43 9.23 4.27 -7.71
CA VAL A 43 7.80 3.98 -7.72
C VAL A 43 7.25 4.10 -6.31
N GLN A 44 6.10 4.76 -6.15
CA GLN A 44 5.36 4.91 -4.91
C GLN A 44 3.95 4.34 -5.07
N VAL A 45 3.50 3.58 -4.08
CA VAL A 45 2.10 3.20 -3.92
C VAL A 45 1.53 4.01 -2.77
N SER A 46 0.33 4.56 -2.97
CA SER A 46 -0.41 5.32 -1.97
C SER A 46 -1.82 4.75 -1.83
N GLY A 47 -2.43 4.95 -0.66
CA GLY A 47 -3.84 4.62 -0.46
C GLY A 47 -4.37 5.14 0.86
N HIS A 48 -5.69 5.29 0.94
CA HIS A 48 -6.39 5.62 2.18
C HIS A 48 -6.86 4.34 2.87
N LEU A 49 -6.50 4.16 4.13
CA LEU A 49 -6.89 3.00 4.94
C LEU A 49 -7.86 3.41 6.04
N ASP A 50 -9.02 2.76 6.06
CA ASP A 50 -9.91 2.70 7.20
C ASP A 50 -9.79 1.32 7.86
N ALA A 51 -9.18 1.27 9.05
CA ALA A 51 -8.98 0.04 9.82
C ALA A 51 -9.59 0.14 11.22
N THR A 52 -10.50 -0.79 11.54
CA THR A 52 -11.11 -0.91 12.86
C THR A 52 -10.47 -2.04 13.65
N TYR A 53 -10.11 -1.75 14.89
CA TYR A 53 -9.54 -2.70 15.84
C TYR A 53 -10.43 -2.82 17.07
N SER A 54 -10.42 -3.99 17.68
CA SER A 54 -11.16 -4.29 18.91
C SER A 54 -10.31 -5.14 19.84
N CYS A 55 -10.50 -4.95 21.14
CA CYS A 55 -10.05 -5.93 22.11
C CYS A 55 -10.94 -7.18 22.04
N VAL A 56 -10.32 -8.35 22.03
CA VAL A 56 -10.99 -9.65 22.11
C VAL A 56 -10.44 -10.44 23.29
N ASN A 57 -11.26 -11.21 23.98
CA ASN A 57 -10.82 -12.04 25.10
C ASN A 57 -10.03 -13.28 24.62
N GLY A 58 -9.45 -14.03 25.56
CA GLY A 58 -8.68 -15.25 25.25
C GLY A 58 -9.45 -16.34 24.47
N GLY A 59 -10.79 -16.28 24.45
CA GLY A 59 -11.65 -17.15 23.66
C GLY A 59 -12.02 -16.60 22.27
N ASN A 60 -11.34 -15.55 21.79
CA ASN A 60 -11.63 -14.81 20.55
C ASN A 60 -13.06 -14.24 20.49
N LYS A 61 -13.71 -14.02 21.64
CA LYS A 61 -15.01 -13.34 21.70
C LYS A 61 -14.81 -11.86 21.97
N VAL A 62 -15.61 -11.04 21.28
CA VAL A 62 -15.74 -9.61 21.57
C VAL A 62 -16.50 -9.48 22.90
N PRO A 63 -15.94 -8.82 23.94
CA PRO A 63 -16.65 -8.54 25.18
C PRO A 63 -17.93 -7.72 24.95
N SER A 64 -18.82 -7.66 25.95
CA SER A 64 -20.06 -6.88 25.85
C SER A 64 -19.83 -5.37 25.68
N ASP A 65 -18.73 -4.86 26.21
CA ASP A 65 -18.26 -3.48 26.00
C ASP A 65 -16.79 -3.54 25.55
N PRO A 66 -16.55 -3.79 24.24
CA PRO A 66 -15.20 -3.88 23.72
C PRO A 66 -14.61 -2.48 23.53
N LYS A 67 -13.41 -2.25 24.07
CA LYS A 67 -12.61 -1.11 23.64
C LYS A 67 -12.30 -1.27 22.15
N LYS A 68 -12.69 -0.28 21.35
CA LYS A 68 -12.47 -0.23 19.90
C LYS A 68 -11.75 1.07 19.53
N THR A 69 -11.03 1.02 18.43
CA THR A 69 -10.48 2.23 17.80
C THR A 69 -10.53 2.08 16.28
N THR A 70 -10.64 3.20 15.58
CA THR A 70 -10.53 3.26 14.13
C THR A 70 -9.32 4.12 13.78
N VAL A 71 -8.47 3.57 12.91
CA VAL A 71 -7.42 4.32 12.22
C VAL A 71 -7.98 4.66 10.85
N SER A 72 -7.95 5.93 10.50
CA SER A 72 -8.32 6.45 9.18
C SER A 72 -7.20 7.38 8.74
N GLY A 73 -6.57 7.12 7.60
CA GLY A 73 -5.46 7.91 7.13
C GLY A 73 -4.79 7.40 5.86
N ASP A 74 -3.97 8.27 5.28
CA ASP A 74 -3.22 7.97 4.07
C ASP A 74 -1.89 7.31 4.42
N PHE A 75 -1.57 6.25 3.69
CA PHE A 75 -0.33 5.52 3.83
C PHE A 75 0.31 5.35 2.46
N GLN A 76 1.63 5.39 2.43
CA GLN A 76 2.40 5.26 1.21
C GLN A 76 3.68 4.48 1.46
N GLN A 77 4.17 3.84 0.40
CA GLN A 77 5.49 3.20 0.39
C GLN A 77 6.12 3.41 -0.97
N SER A 78 7.42 3.72 -0.99
CA SER A 78 8.19 3.83 -2.22
C SER A 78 9.31 2.79 -2.29
N GLY A 79 9.75 2.51 -3.50
CA GLY A 79 10.91 1.68 -3.79
C GLY A 79 11.56 2.08 -5.09
N THR A 80 12.85 1.80 -5.21
CA THR A 80 13.61 2.03 -6.44
C THR A 80 13.70 0.73 -7.22
N PHE A 81 13.41 0.82 -8.53
CA PHE A 81 13.44 -0.30 -9.45
C PHE A 81 14.26 0.08 -10.68
N THR A 82 14.94 -0.90 -11.29
CA THR A 82 15.70 -0.67 -12.51
C THR A 82 14.90 -1.15 -13.72
N ALA A 83 14.71 -0.28 -14.70
CA ALA A 83 14.09 -0.64 -15.96
C ALA A 83 14.96 -1.69 -16.70
N GLY A 84 14.30 -2.73 -17.20
CA GLY A 84 14.96 -3.75 -18.02
C GLY A 84 15.46 -3.17 -19.34
N LYS A 85 16.30 -3.96 -20.05
CA LYS A 85 16.84 -3.55 -21.37
C LYS A 85 15.79 -3.22 -22.43
N ASN A 86 14.56 -3.68 -22.22
CA ASN A 86 13.41 -3.46 -23.09
C ASN A 86 12.52 -2.28 -22.63
N GLY A 87 12.99 -1.44 -21.70
CA GLY A 87 12.25 -0.28 -21.20
C GLY A 87 10.99 -0.65 -20.40
N ASN A 88 10.95 -1.88 -19.87
CA ASN A 88 9.88 -2.36 -19.00
C ASN A 88 10.40 -2.54 -17.57
N LEU A 89 9.51 -2.28 -16.62
CA LEU A 89 9.74 -2.48 -15.20
C LEU A 89 8.58 -3.32 -14.67
N VAL A 90 8.88 -4.40 -13.96
CA VAL A 90 7.87 -5.22 -13.26
C VAL A 90 8.26 -5.28 -11.80
N GLY A 91 7.33 -4.95 -10.92
CA GLY A 91 7.62 -4.79 -9.50
C GLY A 91 6.42 -5.11 -8.61
N SER A 92 6.70 -5.08 -7.31
CA SER A 92 5.65 -5.10 -6.30
C SER A 92 6.08 -4.26 -5.11
N LEU A 93 5.13 -3.49 -4.58
CA LEU A 93 5.27 -2.71 -3.36
C LEU A 93 4.14 -3.05 -2.41
N SER A 94 4.46 -3.04 -1.12
CA SER A 94 3.47 -3.26 -0.06
C SER A 94 3.45 -2.08 0.90
N VAL A 95 2.25 -1.52 1.09
CA VAL A 95 1.96 -0.49 2.10
C VAL A 95 1.25 -1.19 3.25
N THR A 96 1.66 -0.94 4.50
CA THR A 96 1.08 -1.59 5.67
C THR A 96 0.61 -0.56 6.67
N GLY A 97 -0.67 -0.63 7.04
CA GLY A 97 -1.22 0.14 8.15
C GLY A 97 -0.68 -0.34 9.50
N PRO A 98 -0.95 0.38 10.60
CA PRO A 98 -0.41 0.06 11.91
C PRO A 98 -0.89 -1.31 12.41
N ALA A 99 -0.09 -1.95 13.26
CA ALA A 99 -0.51 -3.17 13.94
C ALA A 99 -1.54 -2.86 15.03
N ALA A 100 -2.45 -3.79 15.30
CA ALA A 100 -3.50 -3.60 16.32
C ALA A 100 -2.94 -3.20 17.70
N SER A 101 -1.80 -3.79 18.09
CA SER A 101 -1.14 -3.54 19.37
C SER A 101 -0.49 -2.15 19.48
N THR A 102 -0.26 -1.45 18.37
CA THR A 102 0.33 -0.10 18.39
C THR A 102 -0.72 1.00 18.49
N VAL A 103 -2.00 0.67 18.32
CA VAL A 103 -3.10 1.65 18.28
C VAL A 103 -4.17 1.39 19.34
N LEU A 104 -4.16 0.21 19.96
CA LEU A 104 -5.17 -0.17 20.93
C LEU A 104 -4.58 -0.95 22.10
N ASP A 105 -4.47 -0.29 23.26
CA ASP A 105 -4.13 -0.95 24.52
C ASP A 105 -5.36 -1.68 25.08
N CYS A 106 -5.23 -2.99 25.27
CA CYS A 106 -6.29 -3.83 25.81
C CYS A 106 -6.04 -4.20 27.28
N PRO A 107 -7.10 -4.30 28.11
CA PRO A 107 -6.96 -4.77 29.50
C PRO A 107 -6.36 -6.18 29.59
N PRO A 108 -5.78 -6.55 30.76
CA PRO A 108 -5.29 -7.91 30.99
C PRO A 108 -6.33 -8.99 30.65
N GLY A 109 -5.90 -10.05 29.97
CA GLY A 109 -6.77 -11.13 29.51
C GLY A 109 -7.46 -10.87 28.15
N GLN A 110 -7.17 -9.73 27.51
CA GLN A 110 -7.61 -9.39 26.16
C GLN A 110 -6.42 -9.11 25.24
N LYS A 111 -6.65 -9.20 23.92
CA LYS A 111 -5.67 -8.85 22.88
C LYS A 111 -6.30 -7.91 21.86
N ALA A 112 -5.51 -6.97 21.36
CA ALA A 112 -5.91 -6.12 20.26
C ALA A 112 -5.96 -6.95 18.97
N THR A 113 -7.03 -6.82 18.18
CA THR A 113 -7.23 -7.60 16.96
C THR A 113 -7.87 -6.72 15.88
N LEU A 114 -7.43 -6.90 14.64
CA LEU A 114 -8.04 -6.28 13.48
C LEU A 114 -9.44 -6.87 13.26
N VAL A 115 -10.44 -6.01 13.16
CA VAL A 115 -11.83 -6.40 12.89
C VAL A 115 -12.14 -6.24 11.41
N ALA A 116 -11.76 -5.09 10.84
CA ALA A 116 -11.97 -4.78 9.43
C ALA A 116 -10.88 -3.82 8.97
N ALA A 117 -10.49 -3.93 7.70
CA ALA A 117 -9.63 -2.99 7.01
C ALA A 117 -10.18 -2.83 5.59
N VAL A 118 -10.30 -1.58 5.14
CA VAL A 118 -10.70 -1.24 3.78
C VAL A 118 -9.71 -0.22 3.25
N TRP A 119 -9.16 -0.50 2.07
CA TRP A 119 -8.38 0.47 1.31
C TRP A 119 -9.25 1.15 0.25
N SER A 120 -9.01 2.44 0.05
CA SER A 120 -9.63 3.26 -0.99
C SER A 120 -8.61 4.25 -1.56
N SER A 121 -8.97 4.94 -2.64
CA SER A 121 -8.11 5.95 -3.29
C SER A 121 -6.69 5.41 -3.55
N ILE A 122 -6.60 4.18 -4.04
CA ILE A 122 -5.33 3.51 -4.26
C ILE A 122 -4.73 4.06 -5.55
N SER A 123 -3.49 4.57 -5.47
CA SER A 123 -2.73 5.00 -6.64
C SER A 123 -1.35 4.36 -6.67
N ILE A 124 -0.78 4.29 -7.87
CA ILE A 124 0.63 4.04 -8.10
C ILE A 124 1.20 5.15 -8.97
N ASP A 125 2.35 5.66 -8.56
CA ASP A 125 3.05 6.79 -9.14
C ASP A 125 4.51 6.42 -9.37
N ASP A 126 5.07 6.73 -10.53
CA ASP A 126 6.52 6.78 -10.71
C ASP A 126 6.98 8.24 -10.55
N LEU A 127 7.69 8.50 -9.45
CA LEU A 127 8.19 9.83 -9.10
C LEU A 127 9.37 10.29 -9.96
N THR A 128 9.97 9.39 -10.75
CA THR A 128 11.03 9.71 -11.71
C THR A 128 10.43 10.05 -13.07
N SER A 129 9.60 9.18 -13.63
CA SER A 129 9.04 9.34 -14.98
C SER A 129 7.77 10.20 -15.03
N GLY A 130 7.03 10.29 -13.92
CA GLY A 130 5.73 10.94 -13.83
C GLY A 130 4.54 10.06 -14.24
N ALA A 131 4.76 8.77 -14.52
CA ALA A 131 3.68 7.82 -14.79
C ALA A 131 2.75 7.69 -13.57
N HIS A 132 1.45 7.53 -13.81
CA HIS A 132 0.44 7.43 -12.76
C HIS A 132 -0.72 6.51 -13.18
N LEU A 133 -1.30 5.80 -12.20
CA LEU A 133 -2.50 4.98 -12.38
C LEU A 133 -3.28 4.86 -11.06
N ASP A 134 -4.60 5.10 -11.13
CA ASP A 134 -5.56 4.77 -10.06
C ASP A 134 -6.03 3.30 -10.18
N LEU A 135 -6.23 2.63 -9.03
CA LEU A 135 -6.58 1.20 -8.93
C LEU A 135 -7.94 0.93 -8.30
#